data_AF-A0A846A2N9-F1
#
_entry.id   AF-A0A846A2N9-F1
#
_cell.length_a   1.000
_cell.length_b   1.000
_cell.length_c   1.000
_cell.angle_alpha   90.00
_cell.angle_beta   90.00
_cell.angle_gamma   90.00
#
_symmetry.space_group_name_H-M   'P 1'
#
loop_
_entity.id
_entity.type
_entity.pdbx_description
1 polymer ?
#
loop_
_entity_poly.entity_id
_entity_poly.type
_entity_poly.pdbx_seq_one_letter_code
_entity_poly.pdbx_strand_id
1 'polypeptide(L)' 'WNRGYSFDELRLYIDGYLSALKHTNTLESYITYRLEEDAIRYLRDPSNFEMVPMPQPETDYY' A
#
# COMPACT_ATOMS: atom_id res chain seq x y z
N TRP A 1 -8.23 16.16 11.27
CA TRP A 1 -8.96 15.21 10.41
C TRP A 1 -8.10 14.79 9.23
N ASN A 2 -7.10 13.94 9.46
CA ASN A 2 -6.37 13.23 8.41
C ASN A 2 -6.43 11.75 8.78
N ARG A 3 -7.59 11.13 8.59
CA ARG A 3 -7.69 9.68 8.70
C ARG A 3 -7.51 9.13 7.30
N GLY A 4 -6.26 9.07 6.85
CA GLY A 4 -5.90 8.10 5.82
C GLY A 4 -6.26 6.69 6.30
N TYR A 5 -6.35 5.74 5.37
CA TYR A 5 -6.63 4.33 5.72
C TYR A 5 -5.70 3.89 6.86
N SER A 6 -6.28 3.32 7.92
CA SER A 6 -5.48 2.85 9.04
C SER A 6 -4.60 1.68 8.60
N PHE A 7 -3.41 1.53 9.21
CA PHE A 7 -2.51 0.40 8.93
C PHE A 7 -3.23 -0.95 8.98
N ASP A 8 -4.11 -1.13 9.98
CA ASP A 8 -4.92 -2.34 10.14
C ASP A 8 -5.90 -2.58 8.98
N GLU A 9 -6.51 -1.53 8.43
CA GLU A 9 -7.46 -1.65 7.31
C GLU A 9 -6.73 -2.03 6.02
N LEU A 10 -5.57 -1.42 5.75
CA LEU A 10 -4.75 -1.77 4.59
C LEU A 10 -4.19 -3.18 4.70
N ARG A 11 -3.76 -3.58 5.90
CA ARG A 11 -3.31 -4.94 6.16
C ARG A 11 -4.42 -5.95 5.87
N LEU A 12 -5.62 -5.73 6.40
CA LEU A 12 -6.76 -6.61 6.18
C LEU A 12 -7.13 -6.72 4.69
N TYR A 13 -7.11 -5.59 3.98
CA TYR A 13 -7.38 -5.56 2.54
C TYR A 13 -6.37 -6.40 1.75
N ILE A 14 -5.08 -6.24 2.03
CA ILE A 14 -4.01 -6.99 1.36
C ILE A 14 -4.10 -8.49 1.67
N ASP A 15 -4.34 -8.87 2.93
CA ASP A 15 -4.50 -10.28 3.33
C ASP A 15 -5.67 -10.94 2.58
N GLY A 16 -6.80 -10.25 2.42
CA GLY A 16 -7.94 -10.72 1.63
C GLY A 16 -7.59 -10.89 0.14
N TYR A 17 -6.88 -9.92 -0.44
CA TYR A 17 -6.45 -9.96 -1.84
C TYR A 17 -5.44 -11.09 -2.11
N LEU A 18 -4.45 -11.27 -1.23
CA LEU A 18 -3.49 -12.38 -1.31
C LEU A 18 -4.18 -13.74 -1.16
N SER A 19 -5.16 -13.86 -0.26
CA SER A 19 -5.94 -15.08 -0.10
C SER A 19 -6.73 -15.41 -1.36
N ALA A 20 -7.36 -14.41 -1.98
CA ALA A 20 -8.03 -14.58 -3.27
C ALA A 20 -7.03 -15.03 -4.34
N LEU A 21 -5.89 -14.36 -4.49
CA LEU A 21 -4.83 -14.72 -5.43
C LEU A 21 -4.32 -16.15 -5.26
N LYS A 22 -4.08 -16.59 -4.01
CA LYS A 22 -3.70 -17.97 -3.69
C LYS A 22 -4.79 -18.95 -4.10
N HIS A 23 -6.07 -18.58 -3.95
CA HIS A 23 -7.20 -19.43 -4.32
C HIS A 23 -7.42 -19.53 -5.83
N THR A 24 -7.21 -18.44 -6.58
CA THR A 24 -7.37 -18.45 -8.05
C THR A 24 -6.29 -19.30 -8.73
N ASN A 25 -5.16 -19.57 -8.06
CA ASN A 25 -4.02 -20.35 -8.56
C ASN A 25 -3.49 -19.87 -9.93
N THR A 26 -3.70 -18.58 -10.24
CA THR A 26 -3.31 -17.95 -11.52
C THR A 26 -1.86 -17.49 -11.53
N LEU A 27 -1.22 -17.44 -10.37
CA LEU A 27 0.16 -16.95 -10.18
C LEU A 27 0.97 -17.98 -9.42
N GLU A 28 2.27 -18.07 -9.76
CA GLU A 28 3.20 -18.90 -9.00
C GLU A 28 3.24 -18.47 -7.53
N SER A 29 3.36 -19.46 -6.64
CA SER A 29 3.53 -19.25 -5.20
C SER A 29 4.69 -18.31 -4.90
N TYR A 30 5.78 -18.40 -5.66
CA TYR A 30 6.95 -17.53 -5.51
C TYR A 30 6.61 -16.05 -5.68
N ILE A 31 5.84 -15.70 -6.71
CA ILE A 31 5.43 -14.31 -6.98
C ILE A 31 4.50 -13.82 -5.87
N THR A 32 3.62 -14.69 -5.38
CA THR A 32 2.70 -14.36 -4.29
C THR A 32 3.45 -14.09 -2.97
N TYR A 33 4.44 -14.92 -2.64
CA TYR A 33 5.29 -14.70 -1.46
C TYR A 33 6.11 -13.41 -1.58
N ARG A 34 6.65 -13.13 -2.78
CA ARG A 34 7.39 -11.90 -3.02
C ARG A 34 6.51 -10.67 -2.83
N LEU A 35 5.28 -10.72 -3.33
CA LEU A 35 4.28 -9.66 -3.17
C LEU A 35 3.90 -9.45 -1.70
N GLU A 36 3.73 -10.54 -0.94
CA GLU A 36 3.43 -10.51 0.50
C GLU A 36 4.54 -9.81 1.30
N GLU A 37 5.81 -10.16 1.05
CA GLU A 37 6.95 -9.50 1.70
C GLU A 37 7.03 -8.00 1.38
N ASP A 38 6.82 -7.64 0.10
CA ASP A 38 6.90 -6.24 -0.35
C ASP A 38 5.76 -5.41 0.24
N ALA A 39 4.55 -5.97 0.29
CA ALA A 39 3.40 -5.33 0.92
C ALA A 39 3.64 -5.08 2.41
N ILE A 40 4.15 -6.08 3.15
CA ILE A 40 4.46 -5.92 4.58
C ILE A 40 5.52 -4.84 4.78
N ARG A 41 6.55 -4.81 3.92
CA ARG A 41 7.59 -3.79 3.98
C ARG A 41 7.04 -2.40 3.71
N TYR A 42 6.18 -2.26 2.70
CA TYR A 42 5.53 -1.00 2.35
C TYR A 42 4.65 -0.49 3.49
N LEU A 43 3.83 -1.37 4.07
CA LEU A 43 2.94 -1.03 5.19
C LEU A 43 3.70 -0.68 6.47
N ARG A 44 4.87 -1.29 6.70
CA ARG A 44 5.68 -1.04 7.91
C ARG A 44 6.45 0.28 7.88
N ASP A 45 6.70 0.84 6.70
CA ASP A 45 7.43 2.08 6.57
C ASP A 45 6.47 3.27 6.72
N PRO A 46 6.49 3.99 7.87
CA PRO A 46 5.59 5.12 8.10
C PRO A 46 5.83 6.26 7.10
N SER A 47 7.02 6.35 6.51
CA SER A 47 7.37 7.36 5.50
C SER A 47 6.53 7.23 4.23
N ASN A 48 5.99 6.04 3.93
CA ASN A 48 5.08 5.82 2.80
C ASN A 48 3.70 6.46 3.03
N PHE A 49 3.35 6.74 4.29
CA PHE A 49 2.08 7.35 4.69
C PHE A 49 2.21 8.80 5.12
N GLU A 50 3.44 9.26 5.34
CA GLU A 50 3.69 10.68 5.53
C GLU A 50 3.30 11.42 4.25
N MET A 51 2.31 12.32 4.36
CA MET A 51 2.02 13.28 3.31
C MET A 51 3.25 14.15 3.15
N VAL A 52 4.12 13.81 2.19
CA VAL A 52 5.12 14.74 1.70
C VAL A 52 4.33 15.97 1.23
N PRO A 53 4.53 17.15 1.84
CA PRO A 53 3.87 18.35 1.35
C PRO A 53 4.34 18.53 -0.09
N MET A 54 3.44 18.27 -1.04
CA MET A 54 3.73 18.57 -2.44
C MET A 54 4.14 20.04 -2.49
N PRO A 55 5.30 20.39 -3.09
CA PRO A 55 5.64 21.78 -3.30
C PRO A 55 4.47 22.40 -4.07
N GLN A 56 3.85 23.41 -3.46
CA GLN A 56 2.73 24.13 -4.07
C GLN A 56 3.23 24.63 -5.43
N PRO A 57 2.57 24.31 -6.55
CA PRO A 57 2.95 24.90 -7.83
C PRO A 57 2.85 26.43 -7.66
N GLU A 58 3.94 27.14 -7.94
CA GLU A 58 3.95 28.61 -7.94
C GLU A 58 2.78 29.10 -8.80
N THR A 59 1.74 29.62 -8.16
CA THR A 59 0.67 30.32 -8.87
C THR A 59 1.27 31.62 -9.36
N ASP A 60 1.67 31.65 -10.63
CA ASP A 60 2.03 32.87 -11.35
C ASP A 60 0.82 33.83 -11.30
N TYR A 61 0.88 34.84 -10.43
CA TYR A 61 -0.11 35.90 -10.38
C TYR A 61 0.19 36.91 -11.50
N TYR A 62 -0.71 36.98 -12.48
CA TYR A 62 -0.74 37.99 -13.54
C TYR A 62 -1.40 39.29 -13.06
#